data_AF-A0A6M8VJV1-F1
#
_entry.id   AF-A0A6M8VJV1-F1
#
_cell.length_a   1.000
_cell.length_b   1.000
_cell.length_c   1.000
_cell.angle_alpha   90.00
_cell.angle_beta   90.00
_cell.angle_gamma   90.00
#
_symmetry.space_group_name_H-M   'P 1'
#
loop_
_entity.id
_entity.type
_entity.pdbx_description
1 polymer ?
#
loop_
_entity_poly.entity_id
_entity_poly.type
_entity_poly.pdbx_seq_one_letter_code
_entity_poly.pdbx_strand_id
1 'polypeptide(L)'
;MNLFTELKRRNVFRVALFYIVAAWVVIQVAETLLPVFDVPDTAIRIIVLILALGFPLALVFSWVFEMTPEGIRREKDAEVDPETKQQTAQKLNWATLIAAVLAIGLLVADRLLPGPTAPATPSPALANDAVTDAASTATRPDPVSIAVLPFIDLSREGDQAYFSEGIAEEILNVLAGIDGLRVASRTSSFLFKNENKSIPVIAETLGVAYVLEGSVRKAGDRVRVMAQLIGAGSDAHL
;
A
#
# COMPACT_ATOMS: atom_id res chain seq x y z
N MET A 1 -31.14 29.22 -6.77
CA MET A 1 -29.93 30.06 -6.81
C MET A 1 -28.77 29.18 -6.40
N ASN A 2 -27.90 28.81 -7.35
CA ASN A 2 -26.93 27.72 -7.17
C ASN A 2 -25.68 28.21 -6.42
N LEU A 3 -25.41 27.69 -5.23
CA LEU A 3 -24.15 27.88 -4.47
C LEU A 3 -22.89 27.60 -5.33
N PHE A 4 -23.01 26.64 -6.25
CA PHE A 4 -21.99 26.32 -7.25
C PHE A 4 -21.66 27.47 -8.20
N THR A 5 -22.62 28.35 -8.51
CA THR A 5 -22.43 29.50 -9.39
C THR A 5 -21.75 30.65 -8.66
N GLU A 6 -22.07 30.85 -7.37
CA GLU A 6 -21.42 31.81 -6.48
C GLU A 6 -19.93 31.46 -6.25
N LEU A 7 -19.62 30.18 -5.99
CA LEU A 7 -18.25 29.68 -5.79
C LEU A 7 -17.39 29.82 -7.06
N LYS A 8 -18.02 29.69 -8.24
CA LYS A 8 -17.32 29.75 -9.54
C LYS A 8 -16.94 31.18 -9.92
N ARG A 9 -17.70 32.17 -9.45
CA ARG A 9 -17.45 33.60 -9.71
C ARG A 9 -16.29 34.18 -8.89
N ARG A 10 -15.93 33.56 -7.75
CA ARG A 10 -15.00 34.12 -6.75
C ARG A 10 -13.58 33.52 -6.75
N ASN A 11 -13.15 32.79 -7.78
CA ASN A 11 -11.85 32.10 -7.83
C ASN A 11 -11.57 31.10 -6.69
N VAL A 12 -12.54 30.78 -5.82
CA VAL A 12 -12.38 29.88 -4.67
C VAL A 12 -11.95 28.48 -5.11
N PHE A 13 -12.42 28.01 -6.28
CA PHE A 13 -11.98 26.75 -6.87
C PHE A 13 -10.48 26.69 -7.14
N ARG A 14 -9.88 27.83 -7.54
CA ARG A 14 -8.45 27.89 -7.81
C ARG A 14 -7.65 27.75 -6.52
N VAL A 15 -8.09 28.44 -5.45
CA VAL A 15 -7.47 28.33 -4.12
C VAL A 15 -7.65 26.92 -3.55
N ALA A 16 -8.85 26.33 -3.67
CA ALA A 16 -9.11 24.96 -3.27
C ALA A 16 -8.20 23.98 -4.01
N LEU A 17 -8.05 24.14 -5.33
CA LEU A 17 -7.18 23.30 -6.15
C LEU A 17 -5.71 23.45 -5.76
N PHE A 18 -5.22 24.69 -5.60
CA PHE A 18 -3.85 24.93 -5.12
C PHE A 18 -3.60 24.35 -3.73
N TYR A 19 -4.58 24.46 -2.83
CA TYR A 19 -4.48 23.89 -1.50
C TYR A 19 -4.39 22.36 -1.54
N ILE A 20 -5.23 21.71 -2.35
CA ILE A 20 -5.21 20.25 -2.50
C ILE A 20 -3.86 19.79 -3.08
N VAL A 21 -3.36 20.46 -4.11
CA VAL A 21 -2.06 20.13 -4.71
C VAL A 21 -0.93 20.35 -3.71
N ALA A 22 -0.93 21.47 -2.98
CA ALA A 22 0.07 21.76 -1.95
C ALA A 22 0.02 20.74 -0.81
N ALA A 23 -1.19 20.41 -0.32
CA ALA A 23 -1.39 19.40 0.71
C ALA A 23 -0.89 18.03 0.25
N TRP A 24 -1.17 17.65 -1.00
CA TRP A 24 -0.67 16.41 -1.59
C TRP A 24 0.87 16.37 -1.63
N VAL A 25 1.52 17.46 -2.06
CA VAL A 25 2.99 17.55 -2.06
C VAL A 25 3.55 17.44 -0.64
N VAL A 26 2.96 18.12 0.34
CA VAL A 26 3.40 18.06 1.74
C VAL A 26 3.28 16.64 2.29
N ILE A 27 2.18 15.94 1.99
CA ILE A 27 1.98 14.54 2.39
C ILE A 27 3.03 13.64 1.73
N GLN A 28 3.24 13.77 0.42
CA GLN A 28 4.25 12.99 -0.31
C GLN A 28 5.66 13.15 0.29
N VAL A 29 6.05 14.40 0.58
CA VAL A 29 7.35 14.71 1.19
C VAL A 29 7.43 14.14 2.61
N ALA A 30 6.35 14.25 3.39
CA ALA A 30 6.29 13.71 4.74
C ALA A 30 6.40 12.17 4.76
N GLU A 31 5.67 11.48 3.89
CA GLU A 31 5.73 10.03 3.74
C GLU A 31 7.10 9.54 3.27
N THR A 32 7.80 10.35 2.47
CA THR A 32 9.14 10.00 1.97
C THR A 32 10.23 10.26 3.02
N LEU A 33 10.16 11.40 3.72
CA LEU A 33 11.23 11.85 4.61
C LEU A 33 11.04 11.40 6.05
N LEU A 34 9.82 11.38 6.60
CA LEU A 34 9.61 11.09 8.03
C LEU A 34 10.06 9.69 8.45
N PRO A 35 9.86 8.62 7.66
CA PRO A 35 10.37 7.29 8.01
C PRO A 35 11.89 7.23 8.10
N VAL A 36 12.62 8.10 7.37
CA VAL A 36 14.09 8.17 7.41
C VAL A 36 14.59 8.61 8.80
N PHE A 37 13.76 9.32 9.56
CA PHE A 37 14.07 9.83 10.88
C PHE A 37 13.44 8.99 12.02
N ASP A 38 12.95 7.77 11.73
CA ASP A 38 12.24 6.90 12.69
C ASP A 38 11.04 7.58 13.39
N VAL A 39 10.42 8.55 12.71
CA VAL A 39 9.27 9.28 13.26
C VAL A 39 8.02 8.39 13.19
N PRO A 40 7.24 8.26 14.28
CA PRO A 40 6.06 7.40 14.32
C PRO A 40 4.94 7.91 13.39
N ASP A 41 4.11 7.00 12.87
CA ASP A 41 2.97 7.28 11.97
C ASP A 41 1.98 8.31 12.53
N THR A 42 1.93 8.46 13.86
CA THR A 42 1.15 9.50 14.54
C THR A 42 1.50 10.90 14.06
N ALA A 43 2.76 11.17 13.70
CA ALA A 43 3.18 12.47 13.17
C ALA A 43 2.53 12.76 11.80
N ILE A 44 2.50 11.78 10.89
CA ILE A 44 1.81 11.89 9.60
C ILE A 44 0.32 12.15 9.84
N ARG A 45 -0.30 11.42 10.77
CA ARG A 45 -1.72 11.63 11.14
C ARG A 45 -1.98 13.05 11.65
N ILE A 46 -1.10 13.61 12.48
CA ILE A 46 -1.22 15.00 12.96
C ILE A 46 -1.11 16.00 11.80
N ILE A 47 -0.16 15.81 10.87
CA ILE A 47 0.00 16.67 9.70
C ILE A 47 -1.26 16.64 8.82
N VAL A 48 -1.80 15.45 8.55
CA VAL A 48 -3.04 15.28 7.77
C VAL A 48 -4.22 15.97 8.47
N LEU A 49 -4.35 15.83 9.80
CA LEU A 49 -5.39 16.52 10.57
C LEU A 49 -5.26 18.04 10.49
N ILE A 50 -4.04 18.58 10.58
CA ILE A 50 -3.79 20.03 10.45
C ILE A 50 -4.15 20.51 9.04
N LEU A 51 -3.78 19.78 7.98
CA LEU A 51 -4.14 20.11 6.60
C LEU A 51 -5.66 20.02 6.37
N ALA A 52 -6.31 18.99 6.92
CA ALA A 52 -7.75 18.83 6.82
C ALA A 52 -8.51 19.97 7.54
N LEU A 53 -8.02 20.41 8.70
CA LEU A 53 -8.58 21.53 9.45
C LEU A 53 -8.26 22.89 8.79
N GLY A 54 -7.09 23.01 8.19
CA GLY A 54 -6.65 24.19 7.46
C GLY A 54 -7.43 24.40 6.16
N PHE A 55 -7.98 23.36 5.54
CA PHE A 55 -8.73 23.47 4.29
C PHE A 55 -10.02 24.30 4.42
N PRO A 56 -10.95 24.01 5.35
CA PRO A 56 -12.10 24.88 5.61
C PRO A 56 -11.70 26.31 5.94
N LEU A 57 -10.64 26.50 6.72
CA LEU A 57 -10.13 27.82 7.07
C LEU A 57 -9.62 28.56 5.83
N ALA A 58 -8.86 27.89 4.96
CA ALA A 58 -8.36 28.46 3.70
C ALA A 58 -9.51 28.83 2.75
N LEU A 59 -10.58 28.03 2.70
CA LEU A 59 -11.77 28.36 1.93
C LEU A 59 -12.50 29.58 2.50
N VAL A 60 -12.65 29.66 3.82
CA VAL A 60 -13.26 30.81 4.50
C VAL A 60 -12.41 32.06 4.29
N PHE A 61 -11.09 31.98 4.45
CA PHE A 61 -10.17 33.11 4.18
C PHE A 61 -10.25 33.55 2.71
N SER A 62 -10.28 32.62 1.76
CA SER A 62 -10.48 32.94 0.34
C SER A 62 -11.85 33.55 0.05
N TRP A 63 -12.87 33.26 0.87
CA TRP A 63 -14.22 33.78 0.70
C TRP A 63 -14.40 35.16 1.36
N VAL A 64 -13.74 35.39 2.50
CA VAL A 64 -13.80 36.64 3.28
C VAL A 64 -12.85 37.71 2.73
N PHE A 65 -11.63 37.34 2.32
CA PHE A 65 -10.66 38.27 1.73
C PHE A 65 -10.86 38.40 0.22
N GLU A 66 -11.98 39.01 -0.19
CA GLU A 66 -12.10 39.56 -1.54
C GLU A 66 -10.93 40.52 -1.78
N MET A 67 -9.98 40.13 -2.63
CA MET A 67 -8.91 41.00 -3.09
C MET A 67 -9.53 42.14 -3.91
N THR A 68 -9.78 43.28 -3.25
CA THR A 68 -10.34 44.51 -3.81
C THR A 68 -9.59 44.93 -5.08
N PRO A 69 -10.22 44.97 -6.27
CA PRO A 69 -9.58 45.45 -7.50
C PRO A 69 -9.62 46.97 -7.67
N GLU A 70 -10.25 47.73 -6.76
CA GLU A 70 -10.52 49.15 -7.03
C GLU A 70 -10.41 50.02 -5.77
N GLY A 71 -9.29 50.73 -5.69
CA GLY A 71 -9.10 51.89 -4.82
C GLY A 71 -8.64 53.10 -5.64
N ILE A 72 -9.54 53.66 -6.48
CA ILE A 72 -9.56 55.05 -7.03
C ILE A 72 -8.30 55.47 -7.85
N ARG A 73 -8.30 55.64 -9.19
CA ARG A 73 -9.07 56.62 -10.00
C ARG A 73 -8.81 56.48 -11.52
N ARG A 74 -9.76 56.99 -12.33
CA ARG A 74 -9.74 57.17 -13.79
C ARG A 74 -8.45 57.81 -14.34
N GLU A 75 -7.90 57.20 -15.39
CA GLU A 75 -7.37 57.92 -16.54
C GLU A 75 -7.89 57.24 -17.81
N LYS A 76 -8.44 58.07 -18.70
CA LYS A 76 -8.98 57.70 -20.00
C LYS A 76 -7.80 57.57 -20.98
N ASP A 77 -8.03 56.79 -22.02
CA ASP A 77 -7.32 56.85 -23.31
C ASP A 77 -5.82 56.53 -23.28
N ALA A 78 -5.51 55.22 -23.25
CA ALA A 78 -4.39 54.70 -24.01
C ALA A 78 -4.73 53.29 -24.47
N GLU A 79 -4.94 53.19 -25.77
CA GLU A 79 -4.98 51.98 -26.58
C GLU A 79 -3.79 51.07 -26.22
N VAL A 80 -4.05 49.97 -25.51
CA VAL A 80 -3.05 48.94 -25.23
C VAL A 80 -3.65 47.58 -25.57
N ASP A 81 -3.38 47.24 -26.83
CA ASP A 81 -3.27 45.94 -27.47
C ASP A 81 -3.78 44.70 -26.69
N PRO A 82 -4.78 43.96 -27.19
CA PRO A 82 -5.32 42.76 -26.54
C PRO A 82 -4.34 41.56 -26.46
N GLU A 83 -3.12 41.65 -26.99
CA GLU A 83 -2.19 40.52 -27.06
C GLU A 83 -1.46 40.17 -25.74
N THR A 84 -1.41 41.06 -24.74
CA THR A 84 -0.54 40.82 -23.56
C THR A 84 -1.22 40.12 -22.38
N LYS A 85 -2.56 40.00 -22.34
CA LYS A 85 -3.27 39.31 -21.24
C LYS A 85 -3.32 37.78 -21.39
N GLN A 86 -3.06 37.24 -22.58
CA GLN A 86 -3.11 35.80 -22.83
C GLN A 86 -1.78 35.07 -22.54
N GLN A 87 -0.64 35.74 -22.66
CA GLN A 87 0.67 35.09 -22.54
C GLN A 87 1.05 34.71 -21.10
N THR A 88 0.65 35.50 -20.11
CA THR A 88 0.97 35.22 -18.69
C THR A 88 0.14 34.05 -18.13
N ALA A 89 -1.10 33.87 -18.63
CA ALA A 89 -1.95 32.74 -18.26
C ALA A 89 -1.53 31.42 -18.94
N GLN A 90 -1.01 31.49 -20.18
CA GLN A 90 -0.50 30.30 -20.89
C GLN A 90 0.85 29.82 -20.37
N LYS A 91 1.80 30.72 -20.05
CA LYS A 91 3.12 30.33 -19.55
C LYS A 91 3.04 29.60 -18.21
N LEU A 92 2.10 29.97 -17.34
CA LEU A 92 1.90 29.30 -16.05
C LEU A 92 1.24 27.93 -16.22
N ASN A 93 0.28 27.80 -17.14
CA ASN A 93 -0.30 26.50 -17.51
C ASN A 93 0.76 25.57 -18.12
N TRP A 94 1.64 26.09 -18.97
CA TRP A 94 2.74 25.31 -19.55
C TRP A 94 3.75 24.90 -18.47
N ALA A 95 4.06 25.77 -17.50
CA ALA A 95 4.93 25.42 -16.37
C ALA A 95 4.34 24.28 -15.52
N THR A 96 3.03 24.29 -15.24
CA THR A 96 2.36 23.15 -14.58
C THR A 96 2.36 21.89 -15.44
N LEU A 97 2.23 22.03 -16.76
CA LEU A 97 2.24 20.89 -17.68
C LEU A 97 3.65 20.28 -17.80
N ILE A 98 4.69 21.11 -17.85
CA ILE A 98 6.09 20.68 -17.79
C ILE A 98 6.36 20.00 -16.46
N ALA A 99 5.96 20.60 -15.32
CA ALA A 99 6.17 20.00 -14.01
C ALA A 99 5.44 18.66 -13.86
N ALA A 100 4.22 18.54 -14.38
CA ALA A 100 3.47 17.29 -14.40
C ALA A 100 4.13 16.23 -15.28
N VAL A 101 4.59 16.59 -16.48
CA VAL A 101 5.31 15.67 -17.38
C VAL A 101 6.66 15.27 -16.77
N LEU A 102 7.37 16.18 -16.10
CA LEU A 102 8.63 15.89 -15.42
C LEU A 102 8.41 14.94 -14.23
N ALA A 103 7.35 15.14 -13.44
CA ALA A 103 6.97 14.28 -12.35
C ALA A 103 6.57 12.87 -12.83
N ILE A 104 5.78 12.79 -13.92
CA ILE A 104 5.43 11.51 -14.55
C ILE A 104 6.67 10.83 -15.13
N GLY A 105 7.58 11.58 -15.76
CA GLY A 105 8.84 11.07 -16.29
C GLY A 105 9.75 10.49 -15.21
N LEU A 106 9.86 11.15 -14.05
CA LEU A 106 10.61 10.64 -12.90
C LEU A 106 9.97 9.38 -12.30
N LEU A 107 8.64 9.32 -12.21
CA LEU A 107 7.91 8.13 -11.76
C LEU A 107 8.04 6.93 -12.71
N VAL A 108 8.08 7.18 -14.01
CA VAL A 108 8.31 6.13 -15.01
C VAL A 108 9.77 5.70 -15.02
N ALA A 109 10.72 6.62 -14.83
CA ALA A 109 12.14 6.27 -14.73
C ALA A 109 12.41 5.32 -13.55
N ASP A 110 11.77 5.54 -12.40
CA ASP A 110 11.89 4.68 -11.22
C ASP A 110 11.25 3.29 -11.41
N ARG A 111 10.20 3.20 -12.26
CA ARG A 111 9.53 1.94 -12.64
C ARG A 111 10.21 1.19 -13.78
N LEU A 112 10.98 1.87 -14.62
CA LEU A 112 11.54 1.33 -15.86
C LEU A 112 13.06 1.11 -15.80
N LEU A 113 13.76 1.73 -14.85
CA LEU A 113 15.12 1.34 -14.48
C LEU A 113 15.03 -0.02 -13.76
N PRO A 114 15.50 -1.11 -14.37
CA PRO A 114 15.60 -2.38 -13.66
C PRO A 114 16.49 -2.14 -12.44
N GLY A 115 15.97 -2.39 -11.24
CA GLY A 115 16.81 -2.48 -10.06
C GLY A 115 17.99 -3.41 -10.40
N PRO A 116 19.23 -3.07 -10.00
CA PRO A 116 20.40 -3.87 -10.35
C PRO A 116 20.10 -5.32 -10.04
N THR A 117 19.95 -6.13 -11.09
CA THR A 117 19.97 -7.58 -10.96
C THR A 117 21.25 -7.88 -10.21
N ALA A 118 21.11 -8.31 -8.96
CA ALA A 118 22.22 -8.82 -8.19
C ALA A 118 22.92 -9.84 -9.11
N PRO A 119 24.20 -9.62 -9.47
CA PRO A 119 24.90 -10.57 -10.32
C PRO A 119 24.87 -11.90 -9.58
N ALA A 120 24.33 -12.91 -10.26
CA ALA A 120 24.50 -14.30 -9.86
C ALA A 120 25.98 -14.51 -9.58
N THR A 121 26.34 -14.66 -8.30
CA THR A 121 27.66 -15.15 -7.92
C THR A 121 27.83 -16.51 -8.58
N PRO A 122 28.80 -16.70 -9.50
CA PRO A 122 29.26 -18.03 -9.83
C PRO A 122 30.00 -18.52 -8.59
N SER A 123 29.33 -19.31 -7.77
CA SER A 123 30.02 -20.02 -6.68
C SER A 123 30.97 -21.04 -7.32
N PRO A 124 32.26 -21.06 -6.94
CA PRO A 124 33.27 -21.83 -7.62
C PRO A 124 33.00 -23.32 -7.49
N ALA A 125 32.90 -23.98 -8.65
CA ALA A 125 33.03 -25.41 -8.77
C ALA A 125 34.41 -25.84 -8.25
N LEU A 126 34.43 -26.43 -7.05
CA LEU A 126 35.47 -27.36 -6.62
C LEU A 126 34.77 -28.58 -6.02
N ALA A 127 34.82 -29.66 -6.80
CA ALA A 127 34.93 -31.05 -6.38
C ALA A 127 34.01 -31.54 -5.24
N ASN A 128 32.98 -32.30 -5.63
CA ASN A 128 32.73 -33.60 -5.02
C ASN A 128 32.28 -34.56 -6.11
N ASP A 129 33.24 -35.33 -6.61
CA ASP A 129 32.97 -36.58 -7.31
C ASP A 129 32.36 -37.59 -6.32
N ALA A 130 31.32 -38.26 -6.80
CA ALA A 130 30.76 -39.52 -6.33
C ALA A 130 30.17 -39.55 -4.91
N VAL A 131 28.83 -39.42 -4.81
CA VAL A 131 27.93 -40.48 -4.31
C VAL A 131 26.53 -40.27 -4.92
N THR A 132 26.17 -41.16 -5.85
CA THR A 132 24.85 -41.79 -6.06
C THR A 132 23.61 -40.89 -6.23
N ASP A 133 23.20 -40.78 -7.50
CA ASP A 133 21.86 -41.11 -8.01
C ASP A 133 20.69 -41.05 -7.01
N ALA A 134 20.07 -39.88 -6.85
CA ALA A 134 18.73 -39.71 -6.28
C ALA A 134 18.17 -38.31 -6.61
N ALA A 135 17.98 -38.01 -7.90
CA ALA A 135 17.25 -36.80 -8.31
C ALA A 135 16.38 -37.09 -9.53
N SER A 136 15.21 -37.69 -9.29
CA SER A 136 13.92 -37.28 -9.88
C SER A 136 12.82 -38.24 -9.42
N THR A 137 12.44 -38.16 -8.15
CA THR A 137 11.07 -38.49 -7.78
C THR A 137 10.31 -37.19 -7.73
N ALA A 138 9.41 -36.96 -8.69
CA ALA A 138 8.30 -36.04 -8.52
C ALA A 138 7.70 -36.36 -7.13
N THR A 139 7.95 -35.48 -6.17
CA THR A 139 7.67 -35.73 -4.76
C THR A 139 6.17 -35.73 -4.63
N ARG A 140 5.57 -36.92 -4.67
CA ARG A 140 4.18 -37.08 -4.28
C ARG A 140 4.10 -36.54 -2.84
N PRO A 141 3.24 -35.57 -2.54
CA PRO A 141 3.14 -35.03 -1.19
C PRO A 141 2.95 -36.18 -0.21
N ASP A 142 3.69 -36.13 0.89
CA ASP A 142 3.56 -37.11 1.97
C ASP A 142 2.07 -37.16 2.39
N PRO A 143 1.40 -38.32 2.28
CA PRO A 143 -0.05 -38.39 2.47
C PRO A 143 -0.51 -37.98 3.87
N VAL A 144 0.40 -37.97 4.87
CA VAL A 144 0.12 -37.53 6.23
C VAL A 144 0.93 -36.26 6.53
N SER A 145 0.57 -35.16 5.87
CA SER A 145 1.26 -33.89 6.06
C SER A 145 0.35 -32.67 5.99
N ILE A 146 0.69 -31.65 6.78
CA ILE A 146 -0.13 -30.46 6.97
C ILE A 146 0.72 -29.18 6.99
N ALA A 147 0.18 -28.10 6.43
CA ALA A 147 0.67 -26.75 6.66
C ALA A 147 -0.37 -25.95 7.44
N VAL A 148 0.08 -25.02 8.28
CA VAL A 148 -0.79 -24.08 8.98
C VAL A 148 -0.51 -22.68 8.44
N LEU A 149 -1.49 -22.08 7.78
CA LEU A 149 -1.39 -20.72 7.28
C LEU A 149 -1.67 -19.71 8.39
N PRO A 150 -1.13 -18.48 8.29
CA PRO A 150 -1.48 -17.40 9.20
C PRO A 150 -2.98 -17.17 9.23
N PHE A 151 -3.57 -17.11 10.42
CA PHE A 151 -5.00 -16.82 10.54
C PHE A 151 -5.26 -15.34 10.26
N ILE A 152 -6.32 -15.06 9.51
CA ILE A 152 -6.72 -13.69 9.18
C ILE A 152 -7.40 -13.03 10.38
N ASP A 153 -7.08 -11.76 10.62
CA ASP A 153 -7.78 -10.94 11.61
C ASP A 153 -9.07 -10.38 11.00
N LEU A 154 -10.20 -10.78 11.56
CA LEU A 154 -11.55 -10.29 11.22
C LEU A 154 -12.18 -9.50 12.36
N SER A 155 -11.36 -9.01 13.29
CA SER A 155 -11.77 -8.08 14.35
C SER A 155 -12.10 -6.71 13.77
N ARG A 156 -12.96 -5.93 14.44
CA ARG A 156 -13.39 -4.62 13.92
C ARG A 156 -12.26 -3.60 13.81
N GLU A 157 -11.28 -3.71 14.70
CA GLU A 157 -10.17 -2.76 14.83
C GLU A 157 -8.99 -3.11 13.90
N GLY A 158 -8.91 -4.35 13.41
CA GLY A 158 -7.86 -4.80 12.49
C GLY A 158 -6.44 -4.79 13.08
N ASP A 159 -6.32 -4.71 14.40
CA ASP A 159 -5.07 -4.56 15.15
C ASP A 159 -4.63 -5.85 15.86
N GLN A 160 -5.30 -6.98 15.59
CA GLN A 160 -5.08 -8.25 16.28
C GLN A 160 -4.28 -9.26 15.43
N ALA A 161 -3.54 -8.79 14.43
CA ALA A 161 -2.72 -9.64 13.56
C ALA A 161 -1.68 -10.47 14.34
N TYR A 162 -1.04 -9.88 15.36
CA TYR A 162 -0.10 -10.61 16.23
C TYR A 162 -0.79 -11.76 16.97
N PHE A 163 -2.05 -11.54 17.37
CA PHE A 163 -2.83 -12.53 18.11
C PHE A 163 -3.31 -13.64 17.17
N SER A 164 -3.81 -13.31 15.98
CA SER A 164 -4.23 -14.31 15.00
C SER A 164 -3.06 -15.18 14.52
N GLU A 165 -1.89 -14.58 14.28
CA GLU A 165 -0.66 -15.30 13.98
C GLU A 165 -0.19 -16.18 15.14
N GLY A 166 -0.24 -15.67 16.38
CA GLY A 166 0.13 -16.44 17.56
C GLY A 166 -0.75 -17.68 17.74
N ILE A 167 -2.05 -17.58 17.46
CA ILE A 167 -2.96 -18.75 17.47
C ILE A 167 -2.57 -19.75 16.39
N ALA A 168 -2.28 -19.31 15.17
CA ALA A 168 -1.84 -20.19 14.09
C ALA A 168 -0.51 -20.89 14.42
N GLU A 169 0.43 -20.17 15.04
CA GLU A 169 1.71 -20.70 15.50
C GLU A 169 1.56 -21.73 16.62
N GLU A 170 0.67 -21.47 17.58
CA GLU A 170 0.39 -22.44 18.65
C GLU A 170 -0.22 -23.72 18.09
N ILE A 171 -1.14 -23.61 17.13
CA ILE A 171 -1.71 -24.78 16.44
C ILE A 171 -0.61 -25.54 15.69
N LEU A 172 0.27 -24.84 14.97
CA LEU A 172 1.41 -25.45 14.28
C LEU A 172 2.30 -26.22 15.26
N ASN A 173 2.62 -25.66 16.41
CA ASN A 173 3.46 -26.30 17.43
C ASN A 173 2.79 -27.55 18.01
N VAL A 174 1.49 -27.50 18.30
CA VAL A 174 0.73 -28.67 18.76
C VAL A 174 0.72 -29.77 17.70
N LEU A 175 0.52 -29.43 16.42
CA LEU A 175 0.53 -30.39 15.32
C LEU A 175 1.93 -30.98 15.09
N ALA A 176 2.99 -30.19 15.24
CA ALA A 176 4.37 -30.63 15.05
C ALA A 176 4.82 -31.69 16.08
N GLY A 177 4.12 -31.78 17.21
CA GLY A 177 4.35 -32.81 18.23
C GLY A 177 3.66 -34.15 17.96
N ILE A 178 2.87 -34.28 16.88
CA ILE A 178 2.16 -35.52 16.55
C ILE A 178 3.09 -36.46 15.77
N ASP A 179 3.37 -37.63 16.36
CA ASP A 179 4.19 -38.65 15.72
C ASP A 179 3.59 -39.10 14.38
N GLY A 180 4.41 -39.09 13.34
CA GLY A 180 4.00 -39.49 11.99
C GLY A 180 3.22 -38.43 11.20
N LEU A 181 3.02 -37.21 11.75
CA LEU A 181 2.48 -36.07 11.01
C LEU A 181 3.61 -35.13 10.61
N ARG A 182 3.85 -34.98 9.30
CA ARG A 182 4.82 -33.99 8.82
C ARG A 182 4.18 -32.61 8.75
N VAL A 183 4.73 -31.65 9.48
CA VAL A 183 4.24 -30.26 9.49
C VAL A 183 5.20 -29.35 8.71
N ALA A 184 4.66 -28.54 7.79
CA ALA A 184 5.46 -27.54 7.09
C ALA A 184 5.97 -26.48 8.07
N SER A 185 7.20 -26.00 7.87
CA SER A 185 7.81 -25.03 8.79
C SER A 185 6.98 -23.74 8.89
N ARG A 186 7.02 -23.10 10.06
CA ARG A 186 6.39 -21.80 10.30
C ARG A 186 6.84 -20.78 9.26
N THR A 187 8.15 -20.63 9.07
CA THR A 187 8.72 -19.67 8.13
C THR A 187 8.21 -19.90 6.72
N SER A 188 8.17 -21.15 6.25
CA SER A 188 7.67 -21.47 4.91
C SER A 188 6.17 -21.19 4.76
N SER A 189 5.37 -21.55 5.75
CA SER A 189 3.91 -21.39 5.68
C SER A 189 3.49 -19.93 5.79
N PHE A 190 4.22 -19.13 6.59
CA PHE A 190 3.85 -17.73 6.85
C PHE A 190 4.25 -16.78 5.73
N LEU A 191 5.09 -17.21 4.77
CA LEU A 191 5.37 -16.44 3.54
C LEU A 191 4.10 -16.14 2.73
N PHE A 192 3.08 -16.99 2.84
CA PHE A 192 1.84 -16.87 2.08
C PHE A 192 0.80 -15.90 2.67
N LYS A 193 1.07 -15.24 3.80
CA LYS A 193 0.11 -14.36 4.52
C LYS A 193 -0.62 -13.35 3.62
N ASN A 194 0.11 -12.77 2.67
CA ASN A 194 -0.37 -11.70 1.79
C ASN A 194 -0.35 -12.13 0.32
N GLU A 195 -0.25 -13.42 0.05
CA GLU A 195 -0.24 -13.95 -1.31
C GLU A 195 -1.63 -14.38 -1.73
N ASN A 196 -2.03 -13.98 -2.94
CA ASN A 196 -3.32 -14.35 -3.51
C ASN A 196 -3.20 -15.65 -4.33
N LYS A 197 -2.72 -16.72 -3.69
CA LYS A 197 -2.56 -18.06 -4.28
C LYS A 197 -3.66 -18.99 -3.79
N SER A 198 -4.08 -19.91 -4.64
CA SER A 198 -5.04 -20.94 -4.24
C SER A 198 -4.37 -21.99 -3.34
N ILE A 199 -5.19 -22.64 -2.51
CA ILE A 199 -4.70 -23.65 -1.55
C ILE A 199 -3.98 -24.82 -2.23
N PRO A 200 -4.42 -25.37 -3.39
CA PRO A 200 -3.68 -26.42 -4.08
C PRO A 200 -2.25 -26.00 -4.45
N VAL A 201 -2.05 -24.76 -4.88
CA VAL A 201 -0.73 -24.22 -5.25
C VAL A 201 0.15 -24.06 -4.00
N ILE A 202 -0.41 -23.56 -2.91
CA ILE A 202 0.29 -23.42 -1.63
C ILE A 202 0.70 -24.80 -1.10
N ALA A 203 -0.22 -25.76 -1.13
CA ALA A 203 0.00 -27.13 -0.70
C ALA A 203 1.10 -27.82 -1.52
N GLU A 204 1.08 -27.66 -2.85
CA GLU A 204 2.13 -28.15 -3.73
C GLU A 204 3.50 -27.52 -3.42
N THR A 205 3.53 -26.21 -3.22
CA THR A 205 4.77 -25.47 -2.90
C THR A 205 5.37 -25.90 -1.56
N LEU A 206 4.52 -26.14 -0.56
CA LEU A 206 4.91 -26.64 0.77
C LEU A 206 5.09 -28.17 0.79
N GLY A 207 4.73 -28.83 -0.30
CA GLY A 207 4.74 -30.28 -0.47
C GLY A 207 3.79 -31.03 0.46
N VAL A 208 2.71 -30.42 0.96
CA VAL A 208 1.80 -31.00 1.96
C VAL A 208 0.49 -31.54 1.34
N ALA A 209 -0.14 -32.50 2.02
CA ALA A 209 -1.43 -33.05 1.60
C ALA A 209 -2.63 -32.21 2.06
N TYR A 210 -2.49 -31.51 3.20
CA TYR A 210 -3.53 -30.69 3.78
C TYR A 210 -3.02 -29.30 4.17
N VAL A 211 -3.91 -28.32 4.14
CA VAL A 211 -3.65 -26.95 4.60
C VAL A 211 -4.72 -26.56 5.60
N LEU A 212 -4.30 -26.08 6.77
CA LEU A 212 -5.17 -25.47 7.76
C LEU A 212 -5.15 -23.96 7.57
N GLU A 213 -6.30 -23.39 7.31
CA GLU A 213 -6.52 -21.94 7.28
C GLU A 213 -7.58 -21.54 8.30
N GLY A 214 -7.66 -20.25 8.61
CA GLY A 214 -8.60 -19.81 9.62
C GLY A 214 -8.67 -18.31 9.79
N SER A 215 -9.58 -17.89 10.64
CA SER A 215 -9.79 -16.51 11.01
C SER A 215 -10.02 -16.35 12.51
N VAL A 216 -9.59 -15.22 13.03
CA VAL A 216 -9.81 -14.83 14.42
C VAL A 216 -10.59 -13.53 14.44
N ARG A 217 -11.61 -13.47 15.30
CA ARG A 217 -12.35 -12.24 15.60
C ARG A 217 -12.37 -12.04 17.10
N LYS A 218 -11.78 -10.94 17.56
CA LYS A 218 -11.77 -10.51 18.96
C LYS A 218 -12.71 -9.31 19.14
N ALA A 219 -13.48 -9.34 20.24
CA ALA A 219 -14.35 -8.25 20.63
C ALA A 219 -14.40 -8.17 22.17
N GLY A 220 -13.65 -7.22 22.74
CA GLY A 220 -13.40 -7.15 24.18
C GLY A 220 -12.75 -8.45 24.67
N ASP A 221 -13.37 -9.09 25.65
CA ASP A 221 -12.88 -10.33 26.27
C ASP A 221 -13.33 -11.61 25.55
N ARG A 222 -14.01 -11.49 24.40
CA ARG A 222 -14.47 -12.65 23.62
C ARG A 222 -13.65 -12.83 22.37
N VAL A 223 -13.17 -14.06 22.17
CA VAL A 223 -12.46 -14.50 20.97
C VAL A 223 -13.31 -15.55 20.26
N ARG A 224 -13.51 -15.38 18.96
CA ARG A 224 -14.06 -16.40 18.07
C ARG A 224 -12.97 -16.81 17.07
N VAL A 225 -12.64 -18.09 17.07
CA VAL A 225 -11.70 -18.69 16.13
C VAL A 225 -12.49 -19.60 15.19
N MET A 226 -12.22 -19.49 13.89
CA MET A 226 -12.67 -20.45 12.88
C MET A 226 -11.43 -21.04 12.23
N ALA A 227 -11.38 -22.36 12.10
CA ALA A 227 -10.32 -23.07 11.41
C ALA A 227 -10.95 -24.08 10.46
N GLN A 228 -10.34 -24.26 9.30
CA GLN A 228 -10.81 -25.13 8.23
C GLN A 228 -9.62 -25.91 7.68
N LEU A 229 -9.83 -27.21 7.48
CA LEU A 229 -8.85 -28.10 6.88
C LEU A 229 -9.22 -28.32 5.41
N ILE A 230 -8.28 -28.06 4.51
CA ILE A 230 -8.48 -28.13 3.07
C ILE A 230 -7.53 -29.17 2.48
N GLY A 231 -8.06 -30.09 1.67
CA GLY A 231 -7.28 -31.09 0.95
C GLY A 231 -6.67 -30.53 -0.34
N ALA A 232 -5.37 -30.75 -0.54
CA ALA A 232 -4.61 -30.23 -1.69
C ALA A 232 -5.15 -30.69 -3.06
N GLY A 233 -5.68 -31.91 -3.14
CA GLY A 233 -6.16 -32.51 -4.40
C GLY A 233 -7.60 -32.16 -4.78
N SER A 234 -8.39 -31.64 -3.85
CA SER A 234 -9.83 -31.41 -4.06
C SER A 234 -10.24 -29.94 -3.94
N ASP A 235 -9.38 -29.07 -3.39
CA ASP A 235 -9.72 -27.69 -3.01
C ASP A 235 -11.07 -27.62 -2.26
N ALA A 236 -11.31 -28.65 -1.45
CA ALA A 236 -12.57 -28.92 -0.79
C ALA A 236 -12.33 -29.05 0.70
N HIS A 237 -13.30 -28.55 1.47
CA HIS A 237 -13.29 -28.65 2.91
C HIS A 237 -13.57 -30.09 3.33
N LEU A 238 -12.91 -30.53 4.40
CA LEU A 238 -13.10 -31.85 5.02
C LEU A 238 -13.73 -31.73 6.41
#